data_AF-A0A084JEP8-F1
#
_entry.id   AF-A0A084JEP8-F1
#
_cell.length_a   1.000
_cell.length_b   1.000
_cell.length_c   1.000
_cell.angle_alpha   90.00
_cell.angle_beta   90.00
_cell.angle_gamma   90.00
#
_symmetry.space_group_name_H-M   'P 1'
#
loop_
_entity.id
_entity.type
_entity.pdbx_description
1 polymer ?
#
loop_
_entity_poly.entity_id
_entity_poly.type
_entity_poly.pdbx_seq_one_letter_code
_entity_poly.pdbx_strand_id
1 'polypeptide(L)'
;MDRTPRPGDFYRHFKDKMYQVITVAVHSETGEELVVYQALYGSFGTYARPLSMFISEVDHEKYPEVEQKYRFERVDMVSEQPVAEASHQNQECMTSESCYRENKNLLAFLDAGTYHEKLEVLEDRKDRFSAEELMAICEIMEIGRPDSEPEEKYYAVKRYLELQNKYEGSRLR
;
A
#
# COMPACT_ATOMS: atom_id res chain seq x y z
N MET A 1 9.82 17.66 -25.80
CA MET A 1 9.61 16.43 -25.02
C MET A 1 8.18 16.47 -24.54
N ASP A 2 7.31 15.67 -25.13
CA ASP A 2 5.89 15.64 -24.79
C ASP A 2 5.72 15.11 -23.35
N ARG A 3 5.15 15.94 -22.48
CA ARG A 3 4.94 15.63 -21.05
C ARG A 3 3.49 15.26 -20.77
N THR A 4 2.84 14.65 -21.75
CA THR A 4 1.46 14.20 -21.61
C THR A 4 1.42 13.05 -20.60
N PRO A 5 0.68 13.18 -19.49
CA PRO A 5 0.54 12.13 -18.49
C PRO A 5 -0.13 10.92 -19.12
N ARG A 6 0.36 9.72 -18.81
CA ARG A 6 -0.23 8.47 -19.29
C ARG A 6 -1.05 7.82 -18.18
N PRO A 7 -2.11 7.07 -18.54
CA PRO A 7 -2.78 6.16 -17.61
C PRO A 7 -1.76 5.29 -16.87
N GLY A 8 -1.85 5.27 -15.54
CA GLY A 8 -0.94 4.51 -14.67
C GLY A 8 0.30 5.27 -14.20
N ASP A 9 0.63 6.44 -14.76
CA ASP A 9 1.76 7.24 -14.29
C ASP A 9 1.48 7.79 -12.88
N PHE A 10 2.50 7.79 -12.02
CA PHE A 10 2.43 8.36 -10.68
C PHE A 10 3.03 9.76 -10.66
N TYR A 11 2.41 10.64 -9.90
CA TYR A 11 2.82 12.03 -9.78
C TYR A 11 2.87 12.48 -8.33
N ARG A 12 3.93 13.21 -7.97
CA ARG A 12 4.06 13.90 -6.70
C ARG A 12 3.72 15.37 -6.87
N HIS A 13 2.76 15.84 -6.09
CA HIS A 13 2.46 17.27 -6.00
C HIS A 13 3.51 17.97 -5.15
N PHE A 14 3.79 19.25 -5.42
CA PHE A 14 4.76 20.08 -4.66
C PHE A 14 4.51 20.20 -3.14
N LYS A 15 3.40 19.63 -2.65
CA LYS A 15 3.03 19.56 -1.22
C LYS A 15 3.25 18.15 -0.65
N ASP A 16 4.12 17.36 -1.28
CA ASP A 16 4.43 15.97 -0.95
C ASP A 16 3.20 15.06 -0.81
N LYS A 17 2.23 15.25 -1.72
CA LYS A 17 1.07 14.37 -1.85
C LYS A 17 1.18 13.57 -3.14
N MET A 18 0.92 12.27 -3.04
CA MET A 18 1.01 11.32 -4.14
C MET A 18 -0.33 11.16 -4.85
N TYR A 19 -0.27 11.07 -6.17
CA TYR A 19 -1.42 10.90 -7.04
C TYR A 19 -1.09 9.90 -8.15
N GLN A 20 -2.09 9.20 -8.65
CA GLN A 20 -2.00 8.34 -9.82
C GLN A 20 -2.88 8.90 -10.94
N VAL A 21 -2.38 8.96 -12.16
CA VAL A 21 -3.17 9.31 -13.33
C VAL A 21 -3.99 8.10 -13.74
N ILE A 22 -5.31 8.25 -13.75
CA ILE A 22 -6.23 7.22 -14.25
C ILE A 22 -6.27 7.31 -15.77
N THR A 23 -6.55 8.50 -16.30
CA THR A 23 -6.66 8.74 -17.74
C THR A 23 -6.60 10.22 -18.08
N VAL A 24 -6.45 10.53 -19.37
CA VAL A 24 -6.69 11.87 -19.93
C VAL A 24 -8.01 11.82 -20.67
N ALA A 25 -8.93 12.69 -20.28
CA ALA A 25 -10.25 12.85 -20.88
C ALA A 25 -10.30 14.15 -21.70
N VAL A 26 -11.22 14.21 -22.66
CA VAL A 26 -11.53 15.45 -23.39
C VAL A 26 -12.85 15.98 -22.87
N HIS A 27 -12.87 17.25 -22.45
CA HIS A 27 -14.07 17.93 -22.00
C HIS A 27 -15.02 18.08 -23.19
N SER A 28 -16.21 17.46 -23.13
CA SER A 28 -17.14 17.40 -24.26
C SER A 28 -17.63 18.78 -24.73
N GLU A 29 -17.82 19.73 -23.81
CA GLU A 29 -18.32 21.07 -24.15
C GLU A 29 -17.24 22.02 -24.67
N THR A 30 -16.01 21.98 -24.14
CA THR A 30 -14.93 22.93 -24.49
C THR A 30 -13.87 22.33 -25.41
N GLY A 31 -13.79 21.00 -25.51
CA GLY A 31 -12.72 20.29 -26.22
C GLY A 31 -11.38 20.28 -25.50
N GLU A 32 -11.31 20.79 -24.26
CA GLU A 32 -10.06 20.87 -23.51
C GLU A 32 -9.66 19.51 -22.92
N GLU A 33 -8.36 19.22 -22.91
CA GLU A 33 -7.85 18.01 -22.27
C GLU A 33 -7.82 18.16 -20.75
N LEU A 34 -8.42 17.19 -20.06
CA LEU A 34 -8.49 17.08 -18.61
C LEU A 34 -7.73 15.83 -18.16
N VAL A 35 -6.83 15.98 -17.19
CA VAL A 35 -6.20 14.87 -16.50
C VAL A 35 -7.13 14.41 -15.39
N VAL A 36 -7.54 13.14 -15.44
CA VAL A 36 -8.29 12.47 -14.37
C VAL A 36 -7.30 11.69 -13.52
N TYR A 37 -7.21 12.05 -12.25
CA TYR A 37 -6.22 11.48 -11.33
C TYR A 37 -6.82 11.22 -9.94
N GLN A 38 -6.27 10.23 -9.25
CA GLN A 38 -6.69 9.80 -7.93
C GLN A 38 -5.65 10.15 -6.87
N ALA A 39 -6.08 10.60 -5.70
CA ALA A 39 -5.23 10.74 -4.53
C ALA A 39 -4.85 9.37 -3.98
N LEU A 40 -3.57 9.16 -3.66
CA LEU A 40 -3.08 7.94 -3.01
C LEU A 40 -3.01 8.08 -1.48
N TYR A 41 -3.90 8.90 -0.92
CA TYR A 41 -3.98 9.18 0.51
C TYR A 41 -5.41 9.48 0.92
N GLY A 42 -5.68 9.37 2.23
CA GLY A 42 -7.01 9.63 2.78
C GLY A 42 -8.06 8.67 2.20
N SER A 43 -9.15 9.21 1.67
CA SER A 43 -10.27 8.43 1.10
C SER A 43 -10.14 8.12 -0.40
N PHE A 44 -8.94 8.25 -0.97
CA PHE A 44 -8.66 7.98 -2.39
C PHE A 44 -9.55 8.75 -3.38
N GLY A 45 -9.77 10.04 -3.09
CA GLY A 45 -10.59 10.92 -3.92
C GLY A 45 -10.10 11.04 -5.36
N THR A 46 -11.03 11.10 -6.32
CA THR A 46 -10.74 11.27 -7.75
C THR A 46 -11.06 12.69 -8.20
N TYR A 47 -10.17 13.28 -8.98
CA TYR A 47 -10.23 14.68 -9.39
C TYR A 47 -9.97 14.82 -10.90
N ALA A 48 -10.49 15.89 -11.49
CA ALA A 48 -10.21 16.27 -12.87
C ALA A 48 -9.59 17.68 -12.90
N ARG A 49 -8.56 17.88 -13.72
CA ARG A 49 -7.88 19.17 -13.87
C ARG A 49 -7.43 19.39 -15.32
N PRO A 50 -7.50 20.63 -15.86
CA PRO A 50 -6.95 20.94 -17.18
C PRO A 50 -5.49 20.51 -17.32
N LEU A 51 -5.17 19.85 -18.43
CA LEU A 51 -3.83 19.34 -18.72
C LEU A 51 -2.77 20.44 -18.63
N SER A 52 -3.06 21.61 -19.22
CA SER A 52 -2.19 22.79 -19.17
C SER A 52 -1.84 23.22 -17.75
N MET A 53 -2.80 23.13 -16.81
CA MET A 53 -2.60 23.45 -15.40
C MET A 53 -1.99 22.31 -14.59
N PHE A 54 -1.99 21.08 -15.11
CA PHE A 54 -1.39 19.93 -14.46
C PHE A 54 0.13 19.92 -14.71
N ILE A 55 0.55 20.21 -15.94
CA ILE A 55 1.97 20.25 -16.33
C ILE A 55 2.67 21.59 -16.01
N SER A 56 1.95 22.55 -15.43
CA SER A 56 2.51 23.88 -15.19
C SER A 56 3.54 23.92 -14.06
N GLU A 57 4.39 24.94 -14.09
CA GLU A 57 5.43 25.17 -13.10
C GLU A 57 4.86 25.63 -11.76
N VAL A 58 5.60 25.37 -10.67
CA VAL A 58 5.25 25.90 -9.36
C VAL A 58 5.43 27.41 -9.38
N ASP A 59 4.52 28.10 -8.71
CA ASP A 59 4.65 29.53 -8.46
C ASP A 59 5.67 29.74 -7.34
N HIS A 60 6.93 29.96 -7.72
CA HIS A 60 8.04 30.19 -6.79
C HIS A 60 8.01 31.58 -6.15
N GLU A 61 7.22 32.54 -6.65
CA GLU A 61 7.00 33.81 -5.96
C GLU A 61 6.15 33.57 -4.70
N LYS A 62 5.17 32.68 -4.80
CA LYS A 62 4.30 32.29 -3.68
C LYS A 62 4.93 31.21 -2.78
N TYR A 63 5.76 30.35 -3.34
CA TYR A 63 6.38 29.22 -2.64
C TYR A 63 7.91 29.19 -2.86
N PRO A 64 8.67 30.09 -2.22
CA PRO A 64 10.10 30.21 -2.44
C PRO A 64 10.92 29.02 -1.89
N GLU A 65 10.37 28.28 -0.93
CA GLU A 65 11.04 27.13 -0.28
C GLU A 65 10.90 25.82 -1.07
N VAL A 66 10.11 25.82 -2.17
CA VAL A 66 9.85 24.61 -2.94
C VAL A 66 10.94 24.42 -3.99
N GLU A 67 11.75 23.37 -3.83
CA GLU A 67 12.78 22.96 -4.81
C GLU A 67 12.17 22.34 -6.07
N GLN A 68 10.96 21.79 -5.97
CA GLN A 68 10.26 21.14 -7.07
C GLN A 68 9.83 22.17 -8.14
N LYS A 69 10.25 21.95 -9.39
CA LYS A 69 10.01 22.87 -10.51
C LYS A 69 8.56 22.85 -11.04
N TYR A 70 7.91 21.69 -11.03
CA TYR A 70 6.57 21.51 -11.59
C TYR A 70 5.54 21.23 -10.51
N ARG A 71 4.29 21.67 -10.70
CA ARG A 71 3.23 21.43 -9.72
C ARG A 71 3.03 19.95 -9.44
N PHE A 72 3.15 19.14 -10.48
CA PHE A 72 3.13 17.69 -10.45
C PHE A 72 4.36 17.17 -11.17
N GLU A 73 5.17 16.38 -10.48
CA GLU A 73 6.36 15.75 -11.03
C GLU A 73 6.13 14.25 -11.13
N ARG A 74 6.42 13.66 -12.30
CA ARG A 74 6.24 12.23 -12.51
C ARG A 74 7.24 11.48 -11.66
N VAL A 75 6.76 10.48 -10.93
CA VAL A 75 7.58 9.58 -10.12
C VAL A 75 7.40 8.19 -10.69
N ASP A 76 8.50 7.50 -10.95
CA ASP A 76 8.44 6.09 -11.32
C ASP A 76 8.32 5.29 -10.02
N MET A 77 7.12 4.81 -9.70
CA MET A 77 6.94 3.80 -8.65
C MET A 77 7.46 2.49 -9.21
N VAL A 78 8.77 2.25 -9.07
CA VAL A 78 9.33 0.94 -9.35
C VAL A 78 8.74 -0.04 -8.34
N SER A 79 7.73 -0.79 -8.76
CA SER A 79 7.36 -2.02 -8.09
C SER A 79 8.51 -2.99 -8.34
N GLU A 80 9.35 -3.25 -7.35
CA GLU A 80 10.13 -4.48 -7.34
C GLU A 80 9.15 -5.64 -7.09
N GLN A 81 8.45 -6.03 -8.15
CA GLN A 81 8.14 -7.44 -8.34
C GLN A 81 9.10 -7.93 -9.42
N PRO A 82 9.95 -8.94 -9.15
CA PRO A 82 10.58 -9.66 -10.22
C PRO A 82 9.45 -10.38 -10.95
N VAL A 83 9.04 -9.84 -12.09
CA VAL A 83 8.51 -10.68 -13.15
C VAL A 83 9.63 -11.66 -13.44
N ALA A 84 9.44 -12.90 -13.04
CA ALA A 84 10.30 -14.00 -13.40
C ALA A 84 10.29 -14.10 -14.93
N GLU A 85 11.19 -13.41 -15.60
CA GLU A 85 11.73 -13.89 -16.85
C GLU A 85 13.18 -14.25 -16.57
N ALA A 86 13.42 -15.55 -16.59
CA ALA A 86 14.71 -16.15 -16.38
C ALA A 86 15.77 -15.48 -17.27
N SER A 87 16.62 -14.61 -16.70
CA SER A 87 18.07 -14.59 -16.93
C SER A 87 18.76 -13.46 -16.14
N HIS A 88 19.62 -13.89 -15.20
CA HIS A 88 20.76 -13.23 -14.54
C HIS A 88 21.36 -12.03 -15.32
N GLN A 89 21.87 -10.94 -14.71
CA GLN A 89 22.95 -10.91 -13.72
C GLN A 89 22.96 -9.60 -12.90
N ASN A 90 23.37 -9.73 -11.64
CA ASN A 90 23.54 -8.71 -10.59
C ASN A 90 24.39 -7.49 -10.97
N GLN A 91 24.04 -6.29 -10.48
CA GLN A 91 24.95 -5.49 -9.64
C GLN A 91 24.20 -4.42 -8.81
N GLU A 92 24.63 -4.31 -7.56
CA GLU A 92 23.98 -3.73 -6.38
C GLU A 92 23.74 -2.21 -6.42
N CYS A 93 22.70 -1.72 -5.73
CA CYS A 93 22.72 -0.36 -5.17
C CYS A 93 21.83 -0.25 -3.91
N MET A 94 22.37 0.43 -2.92
CA MET A 94 21.95 0.47 -1.52
C MET A 94 20.72 1.38 -1.33
N THR A 95 19.63 0.84 -0.80
CA THR A 95 18.39 1.57 -0.50
C THR A 95 18.37 2.10 0.93
N SER A 96 18.14 3.40 1.05
CA SER A 96 17.90 4.11 2.32
C SER A 96 16.62 3.60 3.00
N GLU A 97 16.81 3.07 4.20
CA GLU A 97 15.80 2.64 5.18
C GLU A 97 14.79 3.76 5.48
N SER A 98 13.45 3.56 5.30
CA SER A 98 12.47 4.15 6.24
C SER A 98 10.98 3.77 6.12
N CYS A 99 10.34 3.40 4.99
CA CYS A 99 8.87 3.59 4.94
C CYS A 99 7.92 2.43 4.61
N TYR A 100 8.37 1.21 4.30
CA TYR A 100 7.48 0.04 4.29
C TYR A 100 8.06 -1.02 5.22
N ARG A 101 7.47 -1.15 6.41
CA ARG A 101 7.76 -2.30 7.27
C ARG A 101 7.11 -3.50 6.59
N GLU A 102 7.91 -4.33 5.94
CA GLU A 102 7.41 -5.55 5.29
C GLU A 102 6.83 -6.47 6.37
N ASN A 103 5.50 -6.48 6.53
CA ASN A 103 4.79 -7.33 7.49
C ASN A 103 4.69 -8.77 6.97
N LYS A 104 5.86 -9.41 6.79
CA LYS A 104 6.00 -10.75 6.20
C LYS A 104 5.23 -11.82 6.96
N ASN A 105 5.08 -11.67 8.28
CA ASN A 105 4.41 -12.66 9.11
C ASN A 105 2.89 -12.48 9.06
N LEU A 106 2.42 -11.22 9.10
CA LEU A 106 1.00 -10.91 8.90
C LEU A 106 0.53 -11.40 7.52
N LEU A 107 1.28 -11.12 6.45
CA LEU A 107 0.92 -11.56 5.10
C LEU A 107 0.83 -13.09 5.02
N ALA A 108 1.84 -13.81 5.53
CA ALA A 108 1.81 -15.27 5.58
C ALA A 108 0.61 -15.81 6.37
N PHE A 109 0.18 -15.11 7.42
CA PHE A 109 -1.00 -15.49 8.21
C PHE A 109 -2.31 -15.25 7.46
N LEU A 110 -2.41 -14.17 6.69
CA LEU A 110 -3.59 -13.84 5.91
C LEU A 110 -3.74 -14.72 4.65
N ASP A 111 -2.61 -15.12 4.05
CA ASP A 111 -2.57 -16.03 2.90
C ASP A 111 -2.98 -17.47 3.26
N ALA A 112 -2.89 -17.86 4.55
CA ALA A 112 -3.34 -19.15 5.03
C ALA A 112 -4.87 -19.28 4.91
N GLY A 113 -5.33 -20.31 4.19
CA GLY A 113 -6.74 -20.49 3.84
C GLY A 113 -7.57 -21.17 4.93
N THR A 114 -6.94 -21.99 5.77
CA THR A 114 -7.62 -22.71 6.87
C THR A 114 -7.14 -22.26 8.25
N TYR A 115 -7.97 -22.49 9.28
CA TYR A 115 -7.56 -22.21 10.67
C TYR A 115 -6.36 -23.06 11.12
N HIS A 116 -6.19 -24.25 10.55
CA HIS A 116 -5.03 -25.10 10.81
C HIS A 116 -3.75 -24.48 10.23
N GLU A 117 -3.75 -24.06 8.96
CA GLU A 117 -2.61 -23.38 8.33
C GLU A 117 -2.27 -22.07 9.06
N LYS A 118 -3.28 -21.30 9.47
CA LYS A 118 -3.10 -20.09 10.28
C LYS A 118 -2.41 -20.38 11.61
N LEU A 119 -2.77 -21.49 12.25
CA LEU A 119 -2.16 -21.93 13.50
C LEU A 119 -0.70 -22.35 13.28
N GLU A 120 -0.40 -23.07 12.19
CA GLU A 120 0.99 -23.44 11.84
C GLU A 120 1.86 -22.21 11.60
N VAL A 121 1.37 -21.23 10.84
CA VAL A 121 2.09 -19.97 10.61
C VAL A 121 2.35 -19.21 11.92
N LEU A 122 1.36 -19.23 12.82
CA LEU A 122 1.48 -18.58 14.13
C LEU A 122 2.53 -19.29 15.01
N GLU A 123 2.56 -20.62 15.02
CA GLU A 123 3.47 -21.42 15.84
C GLU A 123 4.91 -21.45 15.30
N ASP A 124 5.09 -21.64 13.98
CA ASP A 124 6.40 -21.67 13.31
C ASP A 124 7.17 -20.34 13.50
N ARG A 125 6.41 -19.24 13.61
CA ARG A 125 6.97 -17.88 13.66
C ARG A 125 6.67 -17.14 14.95
N LYS A 126 6.39 -17.87 16.04
CA LYS A 126 6.01 -17.30 17.36
C LYS A 126 6.87 -16.11 17.79
N ASP A 127 8.19 -16.22 17.65
CA ASP A 127 9.15 -15.20 18.11
C ASP A 127 9.39 -14.07 17.11
N ARG A 128 8.76 -14.12 15.92
CA ARG A 128 9.01 -13.20 14.81
C ARG A 128 7.87 -12.21 14.58
N PHE A 129 6.72 -12.43 15.19
CA PHE A 129 5.59 -11.51 15.09
C PHE A 129 5.84 -10.23 15.90
N SER A 130 5.74 -9.08 15.25
CA SER A 130 5.78 -7.79 15.93
C SER A 130 4.46 -7.50 16.67
N ALA A 131 4.51 -6.61 17.66
CA ALA A 131 3.31 -6.17 18.38
C ALA A 131 2.25 -5.56 17.45
N GLU A 132 2.68 -4.85 16.40
CA GLU A 132 1.81 -4.28 15.36
C GLU A 132 1.14 -5.38 14.52
N GLU A 133 1.90 -6.41 14.12
CA GLU A 133 1.35 -7.56 13.38
C GLU A 133 0.32 -8.33 14.22
N LEU A 134 0.60 -8.59 15.50
CA LEU A 134 -0.34 -9.27 16.41
C LEU A 134 -1.60 -8.45 16.66
N MET A 135 -1.46 -7.13 16.79
CA MET A 135 -2.60 -6.22 16.93
C MET A 135 -3.50 -6.28 15.70
N ALA A 136 -2.92 -6.20 14.50
CA ALA A 136 -3.66 -6.30 13.25
C ALA A 136 -4.40 -7.65 13.13
N ILE A 137 -3.76 -8.76 13.51
CA ILE A 137 -4.41 -10.09 13.52
C ILE A 137 -5.58 -10.10 14.50
N CYS A 138 -5.39 -9.59 15.72
CA CYS A 138 -6.44 -9.48 16.72
C CYS A 138 -7.64 -8.65 16.23
N GLU A 139 -7.39 -7.52 15.56
CA GLU A 139 -8.43 -6.67 14.97
C GLU A 139 -9.19 -7.40 13.86
N ILE A 140 -8.49 -8.04 12.94
CA ILE A 140 -9.09 -8.76 11.80
C ILE A 140 -9.96 -9.94 12.29
N MET A 141 -9.51 -10.61 13.34
CA MET A 141 -10.20 -11.77 13.91
C MET A 141 -11.23 -11.39 14.97
N GLU A 142 -11.35 -10.11 15.31
CA GLU A 142 -12.23 -9.57 16.37
C GLU A 142 -12.02 -10.27 17.73
N ILE A 143 -10.76 -10.53 18.09
CA ILE A 143 -10.39 -11.23 19.33
C ILE A 143 -9.34 -10.49 20.15
N GLY A 144 -9.28 -10.82 21.44
CA GLY A 144 -8.32 -10.23 22.37
C GLY A 144 -8.76 -8.87 22.88
N ARG A 145 -7.87 -8.21 23.63
CA ARG A 145 -8.08 -6.84 24.12
C ARG A 145 -7.06 -5.91 23.48
N PRO A 146 -7.43 -4.65 23.16
CA PRO A 146 -6.51 -3.73 22.50
C PRO A 146 -5.31 -3.38 23.40
N ASP A 147 -5.53 -3.31 24.71
CA ASP A 147 -4.58 -2.95 25.76
C ASP A 147 -3.78 -4.15 26.30
N SER A 148 -3.96 -5.36 25.77
CA SER A 148 -3.19 -6.52 26.24
C SER A 148 -1.78 -6.56 25.66
N GLU A 149 -0.88 -7.18 26.41
CA GLU A 149 0.52 -7.40 26.00
C GLU A 149 0.60 -8.24 24.72
N PRO A 150 1.67 -8.10 23.90
CA PRO A 150 1.83 -8.88 22.67
C PRO A 150 1.76 -10.39 22.91
N GLU A 151 2.31 -10.88 24.01
CA GLU A 151 2.25 -12.29 24.38
C GLU A 151 0.81 -12.75 24.68
N GLU A 152 0.02 -11.92 25.36
CA GLU A 152 -1.40 -12.20 25.60
C GLU A 152 -2.21 -12.21 24.31
N LYS A 153 -1.91 -11.29 23.38
CA LYS A 153 -2.49 -11.25 22.03
C LYS A 153 -2.18 -12.53 21.25
N TYR A 154 -0.93 -12.98 21.28
CA TYR A 154 -0.51 -14.24 20.69
C TYR A 154 -1.34 -15.43 21.22
N TYR A 155 -1.46 -15.58 22.54
CA TYR A 155 -2.22 -16.67 23.12
C TYR A 155 -3.73 -16.55 22.86
N ALA A 156 -4.27 -15.34 22.77
CA ALA A 156 -5.66 -15.12 22.39
C ALA A 156 -5.94 -15.63 20.97
N VAL A 157 -5.06 -15.29 20.01
CA VAL A 157 -5.14 -15.78 18.62
C VAL A 157 -4.99 -17.29 18.57
N LYS A 158 -3.94 -17.84 19.21
CA LYS A 158 -3.70 -19.29 19.26
C LYS A 158 -4.91 -20.05 19.80
N ARG A 159 -5.43 -19.64 20.96
CA ARG A 159 -6.58 -20.31 21.59
C ARG A 159 -7.83 -20.25 20.73
N TYR A 160 -8.05 -19.12 20.05
CA TYR A 160 -9.17 -18.98 19.13
C TYR A 160 -9.04 -19.94 17.94
N LEU A 161 -7.86 -20.00 17.31
CA LEU A 161 -7.60 -20.90 16.19
C LEU A 161 -7.74 -22.37 16.58
N GLU A 162 -7.22 -22.76 17.76
CA GLU A 162 -7.42 -24.10 18.32
C GLU A 162 -8.90 -24.42 18.53
N LEU A 163 -9.69 -23.46 19.02
CA LEU A 163 -11.13 -23.62 19.20
C LEU A 163 -11.84 -23.79 17.85
N GLN A 164 -11.56 -22.94 16.87
CA GLN A 164 -12.18 -23.05 15.55
C GLN A 164 -11.81 -24.37 14.88
N ASN A 165 -10.53 -24.75 14.90
CA ASN A 165 -10.09 -26.01 14.32
C ASN A 165 -10.76 -27.23 14.99
N LYS A 166 -11.03 -27.16 16.30
CA LYS A 166 -11.71 -28.23 17.05
C LYS A 166 -13.22 -28.28 16.79
N TYR A 167 -13.89 -27.14 16.62
CA TYR A 167 -15.36 -27.07 16.62
C TYR A 167 -15.99 -26.79 15.24
N GLU A 168 -15.25 -26.27 14.26
CA GLU A 168 -15.77 -26.11 12.89
C GLU A 168 -15.94 -27.44 12.15
N GLY A 169 -15.11 -28.45 12.42
CA GLY A 169 -15.33 -29.82 11.92
C GLY A 169 -16.60 -30.48 12.46
N SER A 170 -17.24 -29.89 13.48
CA SER A 170 -18.48 -30.40 14.09
C SER A 170 -19.75 -29.74 13.55
N ARG A 171 -19.64 -28.68 12.74
CA ARG A 171 -20.78 -27.86 12.30
C ARG A 171 -21.49 -28.35 11.03
N LEU A 172 -21.14 -29.53 10.53
CA LEU A 172 -21.88 -30.21 9.48
C LEU A 172 -22.58 -31.45 10.03
N ARG A 173 -23.76 -31.24 10.65
CA ARG A 173 -24.95 -32.08 10.47
C ARG A 173 -26.21 -31.24 10.68
#